data_AF-A0AAE4DEW6-F1
#
_entry.id   AF-A0AAE4DEW6-F1
#
_cell.length_a   1.000
_cell.length_b   1.000
_cell.length_c   1.000
_cell.angle_alpha   90.00
_cell.angle_beta   90.00
_cell.angle_gamma   90.00
#
_symmetry.space_group_name_H-M   'P 1'
#
loop_
_entity.id
_entity.type
_entity.pdbx_description
1 polymer ?
#
loop_
_entity_poly.entity_id
_entity_poly.type
_entity_poly.pdbx_seq_one_letter_code
_entity_poly.pdbx_strand_id
1 'polypeptide(L)'
;MSPWSNKEVELIVADYFDMLFMELANKSYKKSEHRRKLLPLLNNRSEGSIEFKHQNISAVLAYLGQPFIKGYLPRFNYQQVLESSVINYLVDHSHFEKIFKEFADKKLDKTKIKKDFNRLLVKPPKPTQQVDEPAPYYSRNPIKTNYLEKEQKNRTLGYLGEELVLEYEKWQLNNFGKSNLAEQVRWISKEEGDGAGFDILSKNPNGTDRFIEVKNTKLGKETPFYFSRNELLFSQSKSNNFYLYRLFNFEQEPRLFIKSGSLNSICSYFPMNFKGHF
;
A
#
# COMPACT_ATOMS: atom_id res chain seq x y z
N MET A 1 -16.41 -16.70 21.52
CA MET A 1 -15.73 -17.68 20.63
C MET A 1 -14.60 -18.33 21.39
N SER A 2 -14.35 -19.62 21.20
CA SER A 2 -13.18 -20.30 21.74
C SER A 2 -11.89 -19.65 21.21
N PRO A 3 -10.79 -19.61 21.98
CA PRO A 3 -9.50 -19.14 21.48
C PRO A 3 -9.04 -20.00 20.29
N TRP A 4 -8.29 -19.42 19.35
CA TRP A 4 -7.67 -20.17 18.26
C TRP A 4 -6.55 -21.05 18.84
N SER A 5 -6.61 -22.35 18.58
CA SER A 5 -5.53 -23.27 18.95
C SER A 5 -4.31 -23.09 18.05
N ASN A 6 -3.14 -23.55 18.49
CA ASN A 6 -1.92 -23.53 17.68
C ASN A 6 -2.13 -24.24 16.33
N LYS A 7 -2.82 -25.39 16.34
CA LYS A 7 -3.08 -26.14 15.12
C LYS A 7 -3.96 -25.39 14.12
N GLU A 8 -5.01 -24.71 14.60
CA GLU A 8 -5.86 -23.87 13.76
C GLU A 8 -5.06 -22.69 13.17
N VAL A 9 -4.15 -22.11 13.95
CA VAL A 9 -3.27 -21.02 13.51
C VAL A 9 -2.30 -21.50 12.43
N GLU A 10 -1.65 -22.65 12.61
CA GLU A 10 -0.77 -23.24 11.58
C GLU A 10 -1.50 -23.49 10.26
N LEU A 11 -2.70 -24.09 10.33
CA LEU A 11 -3.50 -24.42 9.15
C LEU A 11 -3.92 -23.17 8.37
N ILE A 12 -4.37 -22.13 9.07
CA ILE A 12 -4.81 -20.89 8.41
C ILE A 12 -3.65 -20.06 7.87
N VAL A 13 -2.47 -20.11 8.52
CA VAL A 13 -1.26 -19.49 8.00
C VAL A 13 -0.82 -20.19 6.71
N ALA A 14 -0.81 -21.53 6.68
CA ALA A 14 -0.49 -22.28 5.47
C ALA A 14 -1.46 -21.99 4.31
N ASP A 15 -2.78 -22.03 4.56
CA ASP A 15 -3.79 -21.69 3.54
C ASP A 15 -3.64 -20.27 2.99
N TYR A 16 -3.31 -19.31 3.86
CA TYR A 16 -3.05 -17.94 3.46
C TYR A 16 -1.84 -17.84 2.53
N PHE A 17 -0.72 -18.50 2.87
CA PHE A 17 0.49 -18.44 2.06
C PHE A 17 0.35 -19.17 0.71
N ASP A 18 -0.44 -20.24 0.65
CA ASP A 18 -0.82 -20.88 -0.62
C ASP A 18 -1.53 -19.88 -1.55
N MET A 19 -2.51 -19.14 -1.03
CA MET A 19 -3.19 -18.08 -1.79
C MET A 19 -2.24 -16.94 -2.18
N LEU A 20 -1.35 -16.51 -1.26
CA LEU A 20 -0.40 -15.43 -1.53
C LEU A 20 0.58 -15.82 -2.64
N PHE A 21 1.08 -17.06 -2.62
CA PHE A 21 1.91 -17.61 -3.69
C PHE A 21 1.18 -17.56 -5.03
N MET A 22 -0.08 -18.00 -5.08
CA MET A 22 -0.89 -17.91 -6.31
C MET A 22 -1.07 -16.47 -6.77
N GLU A 23 -1.38 -15.53 -5.88
CA GLU A 23 -1.58 -14.13 -6.21
C GLU A 23 -0.32 -13.48 -6.79
N LEU A 24 0.83 -13.67 -6.14
CA LEU A 24 2.11 -13.11 -6.60
C LEU A 24 2.59 -13.75 -7.91
N ALA A 25 2.20 -15.00 -8.17
CA ALA A 25 2.45 -15.70 -9.43
C ALA A 25 1.42 -15.35 -10.53
N ASN A 26 0.47 -14.44 -10.29
CA ASN A 26 -0.66 -14.14 -11.18
C ASN A 26 -1.51 -15.38 -11.56
N LYS A 27 -1.60 -16.38 -10.67
CA LYS A 27 -2.47 -17.54 -10.81
C LYS A 27 -3.83 -17.23 -10.21
N SER A 28 -4.90 -17.67 -10.87
CA SER A 28 -6.26 -17.51 -10.37
C SER A 28 -6.51 -18.39 -9.14
N TYR A 29 -7.13 -17.82 -8.11
CA TYR A 29 -7.61 -18.55 -6.93
C TYR A 29 -8.91 -17.91 -6.43
N LYS A 30 -9.68 -18.65 -5.63
CA LYS A 30 -10.95 -18.15 -5.05
C LYS A 30 -10.90 -18.22 -3.53
N LYS A 31 -10.93 -17.06 -2.87
CA LYS A 31 -10.95 -16.93 -1.40
C LYS A 31 -12.04 -17.77 -0.74
N SER A 32 -13.24 -17.81 -1.33
CA SER A 32 -14.35 -18.62 -0.81
C SER A 32 -14.15 -20.13 -0.97
N GLU A 33 -13.33 -20.58 -1.92
CA GLU A 33 -12.97 -21.99 -2.05
C GLU A 33 -11.97 -22.39 -0.96
N HIS A 34 -10.93 -21.59 -0.73
CA HIS A 34 -9.96 -21.79 0.34
C HIS A 34 -10.64 -21.85 1.72
N ARG A 35 -11.52 -20.87 2.02
CA ARG A 35 -12.31 -20.90 3.27
C ARG A 35 -13.13 -22.19 3.41
N ARG A 36 -13.82 -22.62 2.37
CA ARG A 36 -14.63 -23.86 2.39
C ARG A 36 -13.79 -25.12 2.61
N LYS A 37 -12.57 -25.17 2.05
CA LYS A 37 -11.62 -26.28 2.29
C LYS A 37 -11.09 -26.27 3.71
N LEU A 38 -10.89 -25.09 4.30
CA LEU A 38 -10.34 -24.93 5.64
C LEU A 38 -11.38 -25.21 6.75
N LEU A 39 -12.65 -24.87 6.53
CA LEU A 39 -13.76 -25.08 7.49
C LEU A 39 -13.76 -26.44 8.21
N PRO A 40 -13.72 -27.61 7.53
CA PRO A 40 -13.78 -28.90 8.20
C PRO A 40 -12.57 -29.19 9.11
N LEU A 41 -11.49 -28.41 8.99
CA LEU A 41 -10.27 -28.56 9.78
C LEU A 41 -10.22 -27.61 10.98
N LEU A 42 -11.16 -26.66 11.08
CA LEU A 42 -11.15 -25.61 12.09
C LEU A 42 -12.37 -25.75 13.01
N ASN A 43 -12.12 -25.97 14.30
CA ASN A 43 -13.07 -26.35 15.35
C ASN A 43 -14.36 -25.51 15.37
N ASN A 44 -15.31 -25.86 14.48
CA ASN A 44 -16.56 -25.15 14.21
C ASN A 44 -16.42 -23.63 13.99
N ARG A 45 -15.36 -23.20 13.28
CA ARG A 45 -15.20 -21.78 12.90
C ARG A 45 -16.19 -21.41 11.79
N SER A 46 -16.61 -20.15 11.77
CA SER A 46 -17.40 -19.60 10.66
C SER A 46 -16.49 -19.05 9.55
N GLU A 47 -17.01 -18.95 8.32
CA GLU A 47 -16.28 -18.30 7.21
C GLU A 47 -15.86 -16.87 7.57
N GLY A 48 -16.71 -16.12 8.26
CA GLY A 48 -16.39 -14.77 8.71
C GLY A 48 -15.22 -14.75 9.70
N SER A 49 -15.12 -15.75 10.59
CA SER A 49 -13.98 -15.89 11.49
C SER A 49 -12.69 -16.20 10.74
N ILE A 50 -12.75 -17.01 9.68
CA ILE A 50 -11.60 -17.33 8.82
C ILE A 50 -11.15 -16.07 8.07
N GLU A 51 -12.09 -15.34 7.46
CA GLU A 51 -11.80 -14.10 6.75
C GLU A 51 -11.16 -13.05 7.68
N PHE A 52 -11.69 -12.87 8.88
CA PHE A 52 -11.11 -11.96 9.87
C PHE A 52 -9.68 -12.39 10.27
N LYS A 53 -9.43 -13.70 10.38
CA LYS A 53 -8.10 -14.20 10.72
C LYS A 53 -7.11 -14.05 9.55
N HIS A 54 -7.55 -14.19 8.30
CA HIS A 54 -6.76 -13.82 7.11
C HIS A 54 -6.42 -12.32 7.09
N GLN A 55 -7.36 -11.46 7.48
CA GLN A 55 -7.12 -10.03 7.67
C GLN A 55 -6.08 -9.73 8.76
N ASN A 56 -6.04 -10.53 9.83
CA ASN A 56 -4.97 -10.45 10.82
C ASN A 56 -3.61 -10.89 10.25
N ILE A 57 -3.54 -11.93 9.43
CA ILE A 57 -2.29 -12.34 8.76
C ILE A 57 -1.79 -11.21 7.83
N SER A 58 -2.68 -10.56 7.07
CA SER A 58 -2.32 -9.38 6.29
C SER A 58 -1.73 -8.25 7.15
N ALA A 59 -2.22 -8.06 8.38
CA ALA A 59 -1.67 -7.07 9.29
C ALA A 59 -0.28 -7.43 9.81
N VAL A 60 -0.04 -8.71 10.14
CA VAL A 60 1.30 -9.17 10.48
C VAL A 60 2.24 -8.93 9.31
N LEU A 61 1.86 -9.30 8.09
CA LEU A 61 2.70 -9.09 6.90
C LEU A 61 2.95 -7.60 6.63
N ALA A 62 1.93 -6.75 6.75
CA ALA A 62 2.07 -5.30 6.59
C ALA A 62 3.03 -4.71 7.63
N TYR A 63 2.91 -5.10 8.90
CA TYR A 63 3.82 -4.72 9.99
C TYR A 63 5.27 -5.16 9.70
N LEU A 64 5.45 -6.38 9.16
CA LEU A 64 6.75 -6.89 8.73
C LEU A 64 7.27 -6.28 7.42
N GLY A 65 6.52 -5.38 6.78
CA GLY A 65 6.88 -4.80 5.48
C GLY A 65 6.83 -5.80 4.32
N GLN A 66 6.02 -6.85 4.41
CA GLN A 66 5.89 -7.91 3.41
C GLN A 66 4.63 -7.73 2.54
N PRO A 67 4.64 -8.19 1.28
CA PRO A 67 3.44 -8.24 0.44
C PRO A 67 2.35 -9.11 1.06
N PHE A 68 1.09 -8.74 0.83
CA PHE A 68 -0.07 -9.44 1.37
C PHE A 68 -1.21 -9.47 0.34
N ILE A 69 -2.22 -10.31 0.61
CA ILE A 69 -3.30 -10.58 -0.32
C ILE A 69 -4.23 -9.37 -0.46
N LYS A 70 -4.44 -8.90 -1.68
CA LYS A 70 -5.36 -7.80 -1.99
C LYS A 70 -6.77 -8.12 -1.51
N GLY A 71 -7.40 -7.20 -0.80
CA GLY A 71 -8.78 -7.34 -0.31
C GLY A 71 -8.92 -8.12 1.01
N TYR A 72 -7.85 -8.73 1.55
CA TYR A 72 -7.81 -9.05 2.98
C TYR A 72 -7.20 -7.85 3.72
N LEU A 73 -8.08 -6.93 4.13
CA LEU A 73 -7.72 -5.68 4.81
C LEU A 73 -6.89 -5.95 6.08
N PRO A 74 -5.69 -5.37 6.24
CA PRO A 74 -4.92 -5.48 7.48
C PRO A 74 -5.74 -5.10 8.73
N ARG A 75 -5.92 -6.05 9.67
CA ARG A 75 -6.50 -5.83 11.00
C ARG A 75 -5.47 -6.11 12.10
N PHE A 76 -4.96 -5.07 12.73
CA PHE A 76 -3.83 -5.13 13.68
C PHE A 76 -4.19 -5.64 15.08
N ASN A 77 -5.48 -5.77 15.41
CA ASN A 77 -5.91 -6.43 16.64
C ASN A 77 -5.79 -7.96 16.48
N TYR A 78 -4.59 -8.48 16.70
CA TYR A 78 -4.27 -9.91 16.65
C TYR A 78 -3.46 -10.35 17.89
N GLN A 79 -3.48 -11.66 18.13
CA GLN A 79 -2.72 -12.28 19.22
C GLN A 79 -1.27 -12.55 18.79
N GLN A 80 -0.31 -12.41 19.71
CA GLN A 80 1.12 -12.65 19.44
C GLN A 80 1.41 -14.03 18.85
N VAL A 81 0.65 -15.06 19.22
CA VAL A 81 0.80 -16.42 18.66
C VAL A 81 0.63 -16.45 17.13
N LEU A 82 -0.21 -15.59 16.57
CA LEU A 82 -0.37 -15.49 15.12
C LEU A 82 0.87 -14.87 14.46
N GLU A 83 1.39 -13.80 15.06
CA GLU A 83 2.60 -13.14 14.58
C GLU A 83 3.79 -14.11 14.56
N SER A 84 4.01 -14.83 15.67
CA SER A 84 5.07 -15.83 15.76
C SER A 84 4.89 -16.94 14.73
N SER A 85 3.66 -17.41 14.49
CA SER A 85 3.39 -18.45 13.49
C SER A 85 3.66 -17.97 12.06
N VAL A 86 3.31 -16.73 11.72
CA VAL A 86 3.61 -16.14 10.40
C VAL A 86 5.12 -15.97 10.21
N ILE A 87 5.84 -15.49 11.23
CA ILE A 87 7.30 -15.34 11.19
C ILE A 87 7.97 -16.70 11.00
N ASN A 88 7.59 -17.70 11.80
CA ASN A 88 8.14 -19.06 11.68
C ASN A 88 7.88 -19.65 10.29
N TYR A 89 6.66 -19.47 9.77
CA TYR A 89 6.33 -19.93 8.42
C TYR A 89 7.24 -19.32 7.36
N LEU A 90 7.50 -18.00 7.42
CA LEU A 90 8.42 -17.33 6.49
C LEU A 90 9.87 -17.83 6.63
N VAL A 91 10.34 -18.08 7.85
CA VAL A 91 11.69 -18.62 8.12
C VAL A 91 11.83 -20.03 7.54
N ASP A 92 10.84 -20.89 7.76
CA ASP A 92 10.85 -22.28 7.27
C ASP A 92 10.66 -22.36 5.74
N HIS A 93 10.06 -21.34 5.13
CA HIS A 93 9.75 -21.27 3.70
C HIS A 93 10.51 -20.13 3.00
N SER A 94 11.84 -20.17 3.09
CA SER A 94 12.75 -19.14 2.56
C SER A 94 12.56 -18.79 1.07
N HIS A 95 11.91 -19.66 0.28
CA HIS A 95 11.54 -19.36 -1.10
C HIS A 95 10.64 -18.11 -1.24
N PHE A 96 9.88 -17.73 -0.21
CA PHE A 96 9.10 -16.48 -0.20
C PHE A 96 9.98 -15.23 -0.27
N GLU A 97 11.23 -15.28 0.23
CA GLU A 97 12.17 -14.15 0.10
C GLU A 97 12.42 -13.82 -1.37
N LYS A 98 12.63 -14.85 -2.20
CA LYS A 98 12.81 -14.70 -3.64
C LYS A 98 11.54 -14.14 -4.30
N ILE A 99 10.37 -14.66 -3.92
CA ILE A 99 9.07 -14.21 -4.47
C ILE A 99 8.81 -12.74 -4.12
N PHE A 100 9.04 -12.32 -2.88
CA PHE A 100 8.85 -10.95 -2.44
C PHE A 100 9.86 -10.01 -3.09
N LYS A 101 11.10 -10.46 -3.29
CA LYS A 101 12.10 -9.72 -4.05
C LYS A 101 11.68 -9.54 -5.51
N GLU A 102 11.25 -10.60 -6.18
CA GLU A 102 10.75 -10.55 -7.56
C GLU A 102 9.53 -9.64 -7.66
N PHE A 103 8.61 -9.71 -6.70
CA PHE A 103 7.51 -8.77 -6.59
C PHE A 103 8.03 -7.34 -6.50
N ALA A 104 8.87 -6.98 -5.53
CA ALA A 104 9.34 -5.60 -5.35
C ALA A 104 10.15 -5.06 -6.54
N ASP A 105 11.00 -5.90 -7.14
CA ASP A 105 11.90 -5.51 -8.23
C ASP A 105 11.24 -5.53 -9.62
N LYS A 106 10.02 -6.07 -9.74
CA LYS A 106 9.30 -6.19 -11.01
C LYS A 106 9.19 -4.84 -11.72
N LYS A 107 9.84 -4.74 -12.89
CA LYS A 107 9.66 -3.62 -13.81
C LYS A 107 8.30 -3.76 -14.50
N LEU A 108 7.53 -2.69 -14.47
CA LEU A 108 6.23 -2.64 -15.12
C LEU A 108 6.37 -2.26 -16.59
N ASP A 109 5.51 -2.86 -17.41
CA ASP A 109 5.38 -2.53 -18.83
C ASP A 109 4.25 -1.51 -19.00
N LYS A 110 4.62 -0.28 -19.38
CA LYS A 110 3.69 0.85 -19.58
C LYS A 110 2.53 0.49 -20.52
N THR A 111 2.76 -0.38 -21.51
CA THR A 111 1.74 -0.74 -22.52
C THR A 111 0.59 -1.57 -21.95
N LYS A 112 0.83 -2.24 -20.81
CA LYS A 112 -0.18 -3.07 -20.13
C LYS A 112 -1.04 -2.28 -19.15
N ILE A 113 -0.66 -1.04 -18.84
CA ILE A 113 -1.35 -0.20 -17.87
C ILE A 113 -2.57 0.44 -18.55
N LYS A 114 -3.77 0.02 -18.12
CA LYS A 114 -5.03 0.57 -18.63
C LYS A 114 -5.23 2.00 -18.10
N LYS A 115 -5.32 2.96 -19.01
CA LYS A 115 -5.63 4.37 -18.71
C LYS A 115 -7.10 4.64 -18.99
N ASP A 116 -7.92 4.67 -17.95
CA ASP A 116 -9.32 5.11 -18.01
C ASP A 116 -9.56 6.19 -16.96
N PHE A 117 -9.37 7.45 -17.35
CA PHE A 117 -9.48 8.59 -16.44
C PHE A 117 -10.90 8.79 -15.88
N ASN A 118 -11.93 8.34 -16.59
CA ASN A 118 -13.32 8.42 -16.11
C ASN A 118 -13.56 7.50 -14.91
N ARG A 119 -12.80 6.41 -14.79
CA ARG A 119 -12.95 5.40 -13.73
C ARG A 119 -11.80 5.41 -12.74
N LEU A 120 -10.76 6.19 -13.01
CA LEU A 120 -9.55 6.27 -12.20
C LEU A 120 -9.87 6.68 -10.75
N LEU A 121 -10.63 7.77 -10.56
CA LEU A 121 -10.91 8.33 -9.24
C LEU A 121 -11.93 7.48 -8.45
N VAL A 122 -11.61 7.20 -7.19
CA VAL A 122 -12.47 6.51 -6.22
C VAL A 122 -12.49 7.20 -4.87
N LYS A 123 -13.44 6.80 -4.02
CA LYS A 123 -13.48 7.26 -2.62
C LYS A 123 -12.29 6.70 -1.83
N PRO A 124 -11.68 7.54 -0.95
CA PRO A 124 -10.62 7.08 -0.05
C PRO A 124 -11.12 5.96 0.89
N PRO A 125 -10.21 5.17 1.48
CA PRO A 125 -10.58 4.21 2.50
C PRO A 125 -11.26 4.91 3.69
N LYS A 126 -12.18 4.19 4.35
CA LYS A 126 -12.76 4.68 5.61
C LYS A 126 -11.67 4.62 6.68
N PRO A 127 -11.53 5.63 7.54
CA PRO A 127 -10.59 5.55 8.65
C PRO A 127 -10.88 4.28 9.47
N THR A 128 -9.94 3.36 9.50
CA THR A 128 -9.98 2.25 10.45
C THR A 128 -9.63 2.82 11.83
N GLN A 129 -10.32 2.38 12.89
CA GLN A 129 -9.95 2.76 14.27
C GLN A 129 -8.44 2.57 14.46
N GLN A 130 -7.81 3.57 15.08
CA GLN A 130 -6.37 3.71 15.35
C GLN A 130 -5.57 2.45 15.06
N VAL A 131 -4.79 2.51 13.98
CA VAL A 131 -3.72 1.54 13.74
C VAL A 131 -2.59 1.93 14.69
N ASP A 132 -2.74 1.56 15.96
CA ASP A 132 -1.58 1.47 16.83
C ASP A 132 -0.88 0.17 16.39
N GLU A 133 0.16 0.30 15.56
CA GLU A 133 1.05 -0.83 15.38
C GLU A 133 1.55 -1.26 16.77
N PRO A 134 1.61 -2.58 17.04
CA PRO A 134 2.04 -3.05 18.34
C PRO A 134 3.41 -2.45 18.66
N ALA A 135 3.57 -1.98 19.90
CA ALA A 135 4.85 -1.44 20.36
C ALA A 135 5.97 -2.43 20.00
N PRO A 136 7.12 -1.97 19.47
CA PRO A 136 8.17 -2.84 18.99
C PRO A 136 8.58 -3.78 20.12
N TYR A 137 8.15 -5.04 20.03
CA TYR A 137 8.54 -6.06 20.98
C TYR A 137 9.99 -6.40 20.68
N TYR A 138 10.85 -6.41 21.70
CA TYR A 138 12.26 -6.77 21.62
C TYR A 138 12.46 -8.28 21.32
N SER A 139 11.63 -8.89 20.47
CA SER A 139 11.97 -10.14 19.80
C SER A 139 12.85 -9.83 18.61
N ARG A 140 13.97 -10.56 18.47
CA ARG A 140 14.77 -10.53 17.23
C ARG A 140 13.88 -10.96 16.06
N ASN A 141 13.37 -10.00 15.31
CA ASN A 141 12.65 -10.29 14.09
C ASN A 141 13.67 -10.73 13.02
N PRO A 142 13.64 -11.98 12.53
CA PRO A 142 14.58 -12.46 11.51
C PRO A 142 14.31 -11.80 10.15
N ILE A 143 13.11 -11.23 9.94
CA ILE A 143 12.72 -10.55 8.72
C ILE A 143 13.31 -9.13 8.72
N LYS A 144 14.32 -8.91 7.87
CA LYS A 144 15.06 -7.64 7.81
C LYS A 144 14.59 -6.71 6.69
N THR A 145 14.09 -7.27 5.59
CA THR A 145 13.82 -6.51 4.37
C THR A 145 12.35 -6.10 4.30
N ASN A 146 12.10 -4.80 4.26
CA ASN A 146 10.79 -4.25 3.95
C ASN A 146 10.58 -4.21 2.43
N TYR A 147 9.93 -5.25 1.88
CA TYR A 147 9.63 -5.35 0.45
C TYR A 147 8.49 -4.42 0.02
N LEU A 148 7.59 -3.99 0.92
CA LEU A 148 6.60 -2.96 0.61
C LEU A 148 7.29 -1.60 0.35
N GLU A 149 8.20 -1.19 1.22
CA GLU A 149 8.98 0.04 1.03
C GLU A 149 9.87 -0.08 -0.21
N LYS A 150 10.50 -1.23 -0.42
CA LYS A 150 11.33 -1.49 -1.61
C LYS A 150 10.51 -1.39 -2.90
N GLU A 151 9.30 -1.95 -2.92
CA GLU A 151 8.37 -1.85 -4.06
C GLU A 151 7.99 -0.39 -4.34
N GLN A 152 7.67 0.38 -3.31
CA GLN A 152 7.28 1.78 -3.45
C GLN A 152 8.46 2.69 -3.87
N LYS A 153 9.70 2.30 -3.58
CA LYS A 153 10.93 2.94 -4.08
C LYS A 153 11.34 2.47 -5.48
N ASN A 154 10.59 1.57 -6.11
CA ASN A 154 10.90 1.12 -7.45
C ASN A 154 10.77 2.28 -8.46
N ARG A 155 11.89 2.69 -9.07
CA ARG A 155 11.94 3.83 -9.98
C ARG A 155 10.97 3.74 -11.16
N THR A 156 10.78 2.54 -11.72
CA THR A 156 9.84 2.35 -12.83
C THR A 156 8.39 2.54 -12.36
N LEU A 157 8.05 2.04 -11.17
CA LEU A 157 6.72 2.25 -10.59
C LEU A 157 6.45 3.74 -10.29
N GLY A 158 7.40 4.42 -9.64
CA GLY A 158 7.29 5.85 -9.34
C GLY A 158 7.12 6.70 -10.60
N TYR A 159 8.02 6.52 -11.57
CA TYR A 159 7.96 7.23 -12.85
C TYR A 159 6.60 7.08 -13.56
N LEU A 160 6.11 5.85 -13.72
CA LEU A 160 4.83 5.60 -14.39
C LEU A 160 3.66 6.18 -13.58
N GLY A 161 3.80 6.15 -12.26
CA GLY A 161 2.87 6.74 -11.31
C GLY A 161 2.69 8.23 -11.49
N GLU A 162 3.79 8.96 -11.41
CA GLU A 162 3.85 10.41 -11.58
C GLU A 162 3.41 10.82 -12.99
N GLU A 163 3.80 10.08 -14.03
CA GLU A 163 3.34 10.28 -15.40
C GLU A 163 1.81 10.18 -15.51
N LEU A 164 1.20 9.15 -14.91
CA LEU A 164 -0.25 8.97 -14.93
C LEU A 164 -0.98 10.12 -14.23
N VAL A 165 -0.43 10.63 -13.12
CA VAL A 165 -1.00 11.77 -12.39
C VAL A 165 -0.88 13.05 -13.21
N LEU A 166 0.28 13.30 -13.84
CA LEU A 166 0.48 14.45 -14.72
C LEU A 166 -0.57 14.47 -15.85
N GLU A 167 -0.75 13.34 -16.53
CA GLU A 167 -1.74 13.20 -17.59
C GLU A 167 -3.18 13.37 -17.06
N TYR A 168 -3.49 12.80 -15.90
CA TYR A 168 -4.81 12.94 -15.27
C TYR A 168 -5.12 14.39 -14.89
N GLU A 169 -4.18 15.13 -14.31
CA GLU A 169 -4.39 16.54 -13.96
C GLU A 169 -4.62 17.41 -15.19
N LYS A 170 -3.86 17.19 -16.27
CA LYS A 170 -4.07 17.87 -17.56
C LYS A 170 -5.45 17.54 -18.15
N TRP A 171 -5.84 16.27 -18.13
CA TRP A 171 -7.16 15.83 -18.60
C TRP A 171 -8.30 16.46 -17.79
N GLN A 172 -8.19 16.47 -16.46
CA GLN A 172 -9.18 17.10 -15.57
C GLN A 172 -9.33 18.59 -15.85
N LEU A 173 -8.23 19.34 -15.95
CA LEU A 173 -8.27 20.77 -16.23
C LEU A 173 -8.87 21.08 -17.61
N ASN A 174 -8.53 20.30 -18.63
CA ASN A 174 -9.14 20.42 -19.95
C ASN A 174 -10.65 20.15 -19.93
N ASN A 175 -11.11 19.15 -19.18
CA ASN A 175 -12.53 18.88 -19.01
C ASN A 175 -13.29 20.01 -18.29
N PHE A 176 -12.62 20.78 -17.45
CA PHE A 176 -13.17 22.00 -16.84
C PHE A 176 -13.08 23.24 -17.74
N GLY A 177 -12.63 23.10 -18.99
CA GLY A 177 -12.41 24.23 -19.91
C GLY A 177 -11.24 25.14 -19.49
N LYS A 178 -10.28 24.61 -18.73
CA LYS A 178 -9.12 25.34 -18.20
C LYS A 178 -7.82 24.96 -18.91
N SER A 179 -7.81 24.94 -20.24
CA SER A 179 -6.64 24.52 -21.03
C SER A 179 -5.37 25.33 -20.73
N ASN A 180 -5.49 26.64 -20.53
CA ASN A 180 -4.35 27.49 -20.14
C ASN A 180 -3.73 27.09 -18.79
N LEU A 181 -4.52 26.49 -17.88
CA LEU A 181 -3.99 25.96 -16.62
C LEU A 181 -3.40 24.56 -16.80
N ALA A 182 -3.97 23.74 -17.70
CA ALA A 182 -3.44 22.42 -18.03
C ALA A 182 -2.02 22.49 -18.60
N GLU A 183 -1.71 23.53 -19.38
CA GLU A 183 -0.37 23.79 -19.91
C GLU A 183 0.66 24.13 -18.82
N GLN A 184 0.20 24.63 -17.67
CA GLN A 184 1.06 25.00 -16.54
C GLN A 184 1.36 23.83 -15.60
N VAL A 185 0.81 22.64 -15.85
CA VAL A 185 1.08 21.45 -15.03
C VAL A 185 2.49 20.94 -15.32
N ARG A 186 3.34 20.89 -14.27
CA ARG A 186 4.78 20.56 -14.35
C ARG A 186 5.13 19.33 -13.51
N TRP A 187 6.14 18.60 -13.96
CA TRP A 187 6.66 17.41 -13.29
C TRP A 187 7.93 17.77 -12.50
N ILE A 188 7.74 18.24 -11.27
CA ILE A 188 8.80 18.86 -10.46
C ILE A 188 9.86 17.87 -10.02
N SER A 189 9.49 16.67 -9.54
CA SER A 189 10.48 15.64 -9.15
C SER A 189 11.41 15.26 -10.31
N LYS A 190 10.91 15.28 -11.55
CA LYS A 190 11.69 15.00 -12.76
C LYS A 190 12.52 16.19 -13.24
N GLU A 191 11.98 17.41 -13.14
CA GLU A 191 12.60 18.64 -13.66
C GLU A 191 13.65 19.21 -12.70
N GLU A 192 13.38 19.17 -11.39
CA GLU A 192 14.14 19.85 -10.33
C GLU A 192 14.70 18.87 -9.27
N GLY A 193 14.30 17.59 -9.33
CA GLY A 193 14.70 16.54 -8.39
C GLY A 193 13.79 16.44 -7.16
N ASP A 194 14.04 15.42 -6.33
CA ASP A 194 13.19 15.07 -5.17
C ASP A 194 13.28 16.06 -3.99
N GLY A 195 14.10 17.12 -4.12
CA GLY A 195 14.34 18.11 -3.06
C GLY A 195 13.16 19.04 -2.79
N ALA A 196 12.21 19.16 -3.72
CA ALA A 196 11.07 20.08 -3.61
C ALA A 196 10.04 19.66 -2.55
N GLY A 197 9.97 18.37 -2.20
CA GLY A 197 9.02 17.83 -1.22
C GLY A 197 7.62 17.56 -1.77
N PHE A 198 7.48 17.53 -3.10
CA PHE A 198 6.30 17.10 -3.85
C PHE A 198 6.69 16.74 -5.31
N ASP A 199 5.84 16.02 -6.03
CA ASP A 199 6.17 15.49 -7.37
C ASP A 199 5.61 16.34 -8.52
N ILE A 200 4.34 16.74 -8.44
CA ILE A 200 3.63 17.43 -9.53
C ILE A 200 3.10 18.79 -9.05
N LEU A 201 3.43 19.85 -9.79
CA LEU A 201 2.79 21.16 -9.64
C LEU A 201 1.61 21.24 -10.61
N SER A 202 0.40 21.31 -10.07
CA SER A 202 -0.84 21.49 -10.82
C SER A 202 -1.54 22.80 -10.40
N LYS A 203 -2.74 23.03 -10.93
CA LYS A 203 -3.56 24.20 -10.64
C LYS A 203 -4.95 23.79 -10.18
N ASN A 204 -5.50 24.51 -9.21
CA ASN A 204 -6.92 24.45 -8.91
C ASN A 204 -7.73 25.22 -9.98
N PRO A 205 -9.04 24.99 -10.11
CA PRO A 205 -9.87 25.71 -11.09
C PRO A 205 -9.90 27.23 -10.94
N ASN A 206 -9.61 27.73 -9.74
CA ASN A 206 -9.47 29.16 -9.41
C ASN A 206 -8.07 29.72 -9.73
N GLY A 207 -7.14 28.89 -10.24
CA GLY A 207 -5.78 29.27 -10.63
C GLY A 207 -4.73 29.17 -9.53
N THR A 208 -5.10 28.87 -8.28
CA THR A 208 -4.09 28.68 -7.22
C THR A 208 -3.29 27.41 -7.44
N ASP A 209 -2.07 27.37 -6.91
CA ASP A 209 -1.22 26.19 -6.99
C ASP A 209 -1.83 24.99 -6.26
N ARG A 210 -1.56 23.82 -6.81
CA ARG A 210 -1.84 22.51 -6.23
C ARG A 210 -0.53 21.73 -6.20
N PHE A 211 -0.02 21.47 -5.00
CA PHE A 211 1.20 20.68 -4.78
C PHE A 211 0.80 19.22 -4.56
N ILE A 212 1.20 18.33 -5.46
CA ILE A 212 0.78 16.94 -5.44
C ILE A 212 1.96 16.04 -5.11
N GLU A 213 1.79 15.27 -4.05
CA GLU A 213 2.63 14.12 -3.72
C GLU A 213 1.97 12.86 -4.27
N VAL A 214 2.69 12.13 -5.12
CA VAL A 214 2.24 10.90 -5.74
C VAL A 214 2.83 9.73 -4.99
N LYS A 215 1.96 8.89 -4.44
CA LYS A 215 2.38 7.61 -3.87
C LYS A 215 1.69 6.50 -4.64
N ASN A 216 2.44 5.45 -4.97
CA ASN A 216 2.01 4.36 -5.85
C ASN A 216 2.19 3.00 -5.16
N THR A 217 1.40 2.01 -5.55
CA THR A 217 1.62 0.61 -5.17
C THR A 217 0.88 -0.33 -6.13
N LYS A 218 1.41 -1.53 -6.34
CA LYS A 218 0.73 -2.60 -7.07
C LYS A 218 -0.37 -3.28 -6.24
N LEU A 219 -0.36 -3.09 -4.92
CA LEU A 219 -1.34 -3.64 -3.99
C LEU A 219 -2.59 -2.75 -3.87
N GLY A 220 -3.48 -3.07 -2.94
CA GLY A 220 -4.74 -2.35 -2.74
C GLY A 220 -4.57 -0.99 -2.06
N LYS A 221 -5.64 -0.19 -2.04
CA LYS A 221 -5.66 1.19 -1.48
C LYS A 221 -5.36 1.32 0.01
N GLU A 222 -5.26 0.21 0.71
CA GLU A 222 -5.11 0.08 2.17
C GLU A 222 -3.67 -0.28 2.54
N THR A 223 -2.82 -0.52 1.54
CA THR A 223 -1.40 -0.74 1.73
C THR A 223 -0.75 0.52 2.32
N PRO A 224 0.05 0.37 3.39
CA PRO A 224 0.79 1.49 3.96
C PRO A 224 1.65 2.19 2.90
N PHE A 225 1.93 3.47 3.12
CA PHE A 225 2.80 4.22 2.25
C PHE A 225 3.86 4.95 3.04
N TYR A 226 5.00 5.16 2.39
CA TYR A 226 6.19 5.73 3.01
C TYR A 226 6.39 7.13 2.46
N PHE A 227 6.72 8.07 3.35
CA PHE A 227 7.03 9.43 2.98
C PHE A 227 8.25 9.94 3.74
N SER A 228 8.99 10.85 3.11
CA SER A 228 10.19 11.42 3.69
C SER A 228 9.87 12.52 4.70
N ARG A 229 10.88 12.89 5.51
CA ARG A 229 10.78 14.07 6.38
C ARG A 229 10.54 15.35 5.57
N ASN A 230 11.11 15.43 4.36
CA ASN A 230 10.96 16.60 3.50
C ASN A 230 9.50 16.77 3.05
N GLU A 231 8.89 15.69 2.54
CA GLU A 231 7.48 15.66 2.15
C GLU A 231 6.56 16.00 3.33
N LEU A 232 6.85 15.47 4.53
CA LEU A 232 6.10 15.78 5.74
C LEU A 232 6.12 17.28 6.04
N LEU A 233 7.31 17.89 6.10
CA LEU A 233 7.44 19.32 6.41
C LEU A 233 6.84 20.21 5.31
N PHE A 234 7.05 19.85 4.05
CA PHE A 234 6.47 20.58 2.93
C PHE A 234 4.94 20.57 3.01
N SER A 235 4.34 19.39 3.23
CA SER A 235 2.89 19.23 3.38
C SER A 235 2.30 20.06 4.53
N GLN A 236 3.06 20.26 5.62
CA GLN A 236 2.66 21.12 6.73
C GLN A 236 2.71 22.60 6.33
N SER A 237 3.77 23.02 5.64
CA SER A 237 3.94 24.41 5.17
C SER A 237 2.93 24.84 4.10
N LYS A 238 2.42 23.89 3.30
CA LYS A 238 1.49 24.12 2.19
C LYS A 238 0.15 23.41 2.37
N SER A 239 -0.27 23.15 3.61
CA SER A 239 -1.43 22.30 3.96
C SER A 239 -2.71 22.60 3.19
N ASN A 240 -3.04 23.87 2.95
CA ASN A 240 -4.24 24.29 2.20
C ASN A 240 -4.21 23.91 0.71
N ASN A 241 -3.02 23.69 0.14
CA ASN A 241 -2.80 23.42 -1.28
C ASN A 241 -2.01 22.13 -1.53
N PHE A 242 -1.76 21.32 -0.50
CA PHE A 242 -1.08 20.03 -0.60
C PHE A 242 -2.08 18.89 -0.77
N TYR A 243 -1.77 17.98 -1.68
CA TYR A 243 -2.62 16.85 -2.03
C TYR A 243 -1.79 15.58 -2.11
N LEU A 244 -2.23 14.54 -1.41
CA LEU A 244 -1.75 13.17 -1.60
C LEU A 244 -2.60 12.50 -2.68
N TYR A 245 -1.95 12.08 -3.76
CA TYR A 245 -2.54 11.26 -4.81
C TYR A 245 -2.09 9.83 -4.61
N ARG A 246 -3.02 8.97 -4.19
CA ARG A 246 -2.72 7.57 -3.88
C ARG A 246 -3.18 6.63 -4.99
N LEU A 247 -2.21 6.22 -5.81
CA LEU A 247 -2.39 5.25 -6.88
C LEU A 247 -2.17 3.83 -6.37
N PHE A 248 -3.10 2.94 -6.67
CA PHE A 248 -3.08 1.55 -6.22
C PHE A 248 -3.59 0.62 -7.33
N ASN A 249 -3.42 -0.70 -7.14
CA ASN A 249 -3.66 -1.73 -8.17
C ASN A 249 -2.94 -1.44 -9.50
N PHE A 250 -1.78 -0.76 -9.41
CA PHE A 250 -1.19 -0.03 -10.53
C PHE A 250 -0.78 -0.90 -11.72
N GLU A 251 -0.53 -2.19 -11.51
CA GLU A 251 -0.11 -3.11 -12.58
C GLU A 251 -1.24 -3.52 -13.55
N GLN A 252 -2.49 -3.57 -13.09
CA GLN A 252 -3.60 -4.11 -13.89
C GLN A 252 -4.62 -3.03 -14.27
N GLU A 253 -5.21 -2.42 -13.26
CA GLU A 253 -6.24 -1.39 -13.40
C GLU A 253 -5.98 -0.34 -12.32
N PRO A 254 -5.10 0.63 -12.61
CA PRO A 254 -4.80 1.70 -11.68
C PRO A 254 -6.07 2.39 -11.22
N ARG A 255 -6.14 2.65 -9.92
CA ARG A 255 -7.18 3.48 -9.29
C ARG A 255 -6.51 4.52 -8.40
N LEU A 256 -7.16 5.66 -8.26
CA LEU A 256 -6.68 6.82 -7.54
C LEU A 256 -7.67 7.21 -6.46
N PHE A 257 -7.20 7.53 -5.26
CA PHE A 257 -7.94 8.40 -4.36
C PHE A 257 -7.09 9.63 -4.01
N ILE A 258 -7.76 10.72 -3.67
CA ILE A 258 -7.11 12.00 -3.36
C ILE A 258 -7.46 12.39 -1.92
N LYS A 259 -6.47 12.90 -1.19
CA LYS A 259 -6.62 13.54 0.11
C LYS A 259 -5.93 14.91 0.06
N SER A 260 -6.58 15.93 0.61
CA SER A 260 -6.01 17.28 0.76
C SER A 260 -5.71 17.57 2.22
N GLY A 261 -4.68 18.35 2.49
CA GLY A 261 -4.20 18.65 3.84
C GLY A 261 -2.80 18.10 4.09
N SER A 262 -2.19 18.47 5.21
CA SER A 262 -0.86 18.00 5.58
C SER A 262 -0.85 16.50 5.86
N LEU A 263 0.30 15.84 5.67
CA LEU A 263 0.43 14.38 5.85
C LEU A 263 -0.01 13.91 7.25
N ASN A 264 0.29 14.69 8.30
CA ASN A 264 -0.15 14.40 9.67
C ASN A 264 -1.66 14.58 9.93
N SER A 265 -2.39 15.21 9.01
CA SER A 265 -3.86 15.35 9.10
C SER A 265 -4.59 14.28 8.29
N ILE A 266 -3.97 13.76 7.22
CA ILE A 266 -4.63 12.82 6.30
C ILE A 266 -4.37 11.35 6.66
N CYS A 267 -3.33 11.04 7.44
CA CYS A 267 -3.01 9.70 7.91
C CYS A 267 -2.31 9.70 9.28
N SER A 268 -2.44 8.59 10.00
CA SER A 268 -1.57 8.23 11.13
C SER A 268 -0.24 7.69 10.61
N TYR A 269 0.85 8.01 11.29
CA TYR A 269 2.20 7.56 10.92
C TYR A 269 3.09 7.42 12.15
N PHE A 270 4.19 6.70 12.00
CA PHE A 270 5.24 6.53 13.00
C PHE A 270 6.62 6.72 12.34
N PRO A 271 7.62 7.28 13.04
CA PRO A 271 8.96 7.43 12.50
C PRO A 271 9.65 6.07 12.32
N MET A 272 10.20 5.82 11.13
CA MET A 272 10.92 4.58 10.81
C MET A 272 12.43 4.66 11.02
N ASN A 273 13.00 5.84 10.80
CA ASN A 273 14.45 6.06 10.84
C ASN A 273 14.75 7.34 11.64
N PHE A 274 15.86 7.32 12.38
CA PHE A 274 16.37 8.47 13.14
C PHE A 274 17.77 8.82 12.65
N LYS A 275 18.06 10.12 12.55
CA LYS A 275 19.41 10.62 12.21
C LYS A 275 20.02 11.27 13.46
N GLY A 276 21.11 10.70 13.96
CA GLY A 276 21.91 11.26 15.06
C GLY A 276 22.99 12.22 14.55
N HIS A 277 23.35 13.18 15.39
CA HIS A 277 24.50 14.08 15.21
C HIS A 277 25.27 14.12 16.54
N PHE A 278 26.57 14.44 16.51
CA PHE A 278 27.42 14.64 17.68
C PHE A 278 27.52 16.13 18.04
#